data_AF-A0A8J8FLS2-F1
#
_entry.id   AF-A0A8J8FLS2-F1
#
_cell.length_a   1.000
_cell.length_b   1.000
_cell.length_c   1.000
_cell.angle_alpha   90.00
_cell.angle_beta   90.00
_cell.angle_gamma   90.00
#
_symmetry.space_group_name_H-M   'P 1'
#
loop_
_entity.id
_entity.type
_entity.pdbx_description
1 polymer ?
#
loop_
_entity_poly.entity_id
_entity_poly.type
_entity_poly.pdbx_seq_one_letter_code
_entity_poly.pdbx_strand_id
1 'polypeptide(L)'
;MTTEAEKSELLDDFKSFLEQDAAWQIEPNEQPDLNTLLSELTALKTEVKTESRQFKNTLDTLSSALASVQNDKKSLSTELALSSERLVQQQVEMMRTMLLEFVDIYDSLATARDILQNYQPVNALFKKSRKKDVHFIERFKEGQAMALKRFEQLLQQYQVRPIDCVGKLLDPVTMSAVETGQDLQLENGIVLEELRK
;
A
#
# COMPACT_ATOMS: atom_id res chain seq x y z
N MET A 1 -17.13 -56.55 -94.78
CA MET A 1 -16.13 -56.52 -95.86
C MET A 1 -15.78 -55.07 -96.07
N THR A 2 -14.79 -54.57 -95.34
CA THR A 2 -14.16 -53.28 -95.63
C THR A 2 -13.44 -53.44 -96.97
N THR A 3 -13.73 -52.57 -97.92
CA THR A 3 -13.20 -52.68 -99.28
C THR A 3 -11.72 -52.30 -99.27
N GLU A 4 -10.93 -52.94 -100.12
CA GLU A 4 -9.48 -52.73 -100.24
C GLU A 4 -9.11 -51.24 -100.50
N ALA A 5 -10.08 -50.47 -101.02
CA ALA A 5 -10.04 -49.02 -101.20
C ALA A 5 -10.04 -48.22 -99.89
N GLU A 6 -10.85 -48.59 -98.88
CA GLU A 6 -10.90 -47.87 -97.58
C GLU A 6 -9.57 -48.01 -96.83
N LYS A 7 -8.89 -49.15 -97.00
CA LYS A 7 -7.59 -49.41 -96.39
C LYS A 7 -6.46 -48.62 -97.05
N SER A 8 -6.53 -48.39 -98.37
CA SER A 8 -5.53 -47.56 -99.05
C SER A 8 -5.69 -46.09 -98.72
N GLU A 9 -6.92 -45.59 -98.62
CA GLU A 9 -7.22 -44.21 -98.23
C GLU A 9 -6.71 -43.88 -96.82
N LEU A 10 -6.96 -44.77 -95.85
CA LEU A 10 -6.42 -44.65 -94.49
C LEU A 10 -4.89 -44.65 -94.43
N LEU A 11 -4.23 -45.37 -95.33
CA LEU A 11 -2.77 -45.43 -95.37
C LEU A 11 -2.16 -44.17 -95.98
N ASP A 12 -2.83 -43.55 -96.95
CA ASP A 12 -2.38 -42.28 -97.56
C ASP A 12 -2.63 -41.09 -96.63
N ASP A 13 -3.75 -41.08 -95.90
CA ASP A 13 -4.01 -40.10 -94.84
C ASP A 13 -2.98 -40.19 -93.71
N PHE A 14 -2.63 -41.42 -93.32
CA PHE A 14 -1.62 -41.65 -92.29
C PHE A 14 -0.21 -41.26 -92.75
N LYS A 15 0.13 -41.49 -94.03
CA LYS A 15 1.39 -41.00 -94.61
C LYS A 15 1.42 -39.48 -94.68
N SER A 16 0.33 -38.84 -95.11
CA SER A 16 0.22 -37.37 -95.12
C SER A 16 0.37 -36.79 -93.72
N PHE A 17 -0.19 -37.44 -92.69
CA PHE A 17 -0.04 -37.03 -91.30
C PHE A 17 1.41 -37.17 -90.78
N LEU A 18 2.15 -38.19 -91.24
CA LEU A 18 3.54 -38.39 -90.85
C LEU A 18 4.53 -37.52 -91.64
N GLU A 19 4.20 -37.15 -92.88
CA GLU A 19 4.99 -36.22 -93.70
C GLU A 19 4.75 -34.76 -93.33
N GLN A 20 3.64 -34.47 -92.64
CA GLN A 20 3.42 -33.19 -91.98
C GLN A 20 4.34 -33.13 -90.77
N ASP A 21 5.57 -32.68 -91.02
CA ASP A 21 6.67 -32.49 -90.08
C ASP A 21 6.16 -31.78 -88.83
N ALA A 22 5.71 -32.58 -87.85
CA ALA A 22 5.34 -32.11 -86.54
C ALA A 22 6.64 -31.82 -85.80
N ALA A 23 7.30 -30.74 -86.24
CA ALA A 23 8.13 -29.95 -85.37
C ALA A 23 7.23 -29.45 -84.25
N TRP A 24 7.01 -30.30 -83.26
CA TRP A 24 6.55 -29.91 -81.94
C TRP A 24 7.60 -28.97 -81.39
N GLN A 25 7.50 -27.68 -81.75
CA GLN A 25 8.23 -26.61 -81.08
C GLN A 25 7.63 -26.49 -79.69
N ILE A 26 8.12 -27.35 -78.80
CA ILE A 26 8.06 -27.11 -77.37
C ILE A 26 9.03 -25.94 -77.16
N GLU A 27 8.50 -24.71 -77.18
CA GLU A 27 9.19 -23.55 -76.63
C GLU A 27 9.69 -23.96 -75.23
N PRO A 28 11.01 -23.93 -74.97
CA PRO A 28 11.51 -24.21 -73.65
C PRO A 28 11.06 -23.05 -72.76
N ASN A 29 9.91 -23.23 -72.10
CA ASN A 29 9.54 -22.43 -70.94
C ASN A 29 10.76 -22.45 -70.03
N GLU A 30 11.43 -21.29 -69.86
CA GLU A 30 12.66 -21.11 -69.08
C GLU A 30 12.43 -21.63 -67.66
N GLN A 31 12.65 -22.93 -67.46
CA GLN A 31 12.73 -23.50 -66.14
C GLN A 31 13.95 -22.85 -65.49
N PRO A 32 13.79 -22.25 -64.30
CA PRO A 32 14.90 -21.56 -63.66
C PRO A 32 16.07 -22.52 -63.54
N ASP A 33 17.26 -22.05 -63.95
CA ASP A 33 18.50 -22.82 -63.82
C ASP A 33 18.59 -23.32 -62.36
N LEU A 34 18.87 -24.62 -62.20
CA LEU A 34 18.94 -25.30 -60.92
C LEU A 34 19.90 -24.56 -59.97
N ASN A 35 20.95 -23.94 -60.55
CA ASN A 35 21.90 -23.12 -59.83
C ASN A 35 21.27 -21.84 -59.23
N THR A 36 20.42 -21.15 -59.98
CA THR A 36 19.67 -19.97 -59.51
C THR A 36 18.72 -20.32 -58.37
N LEU A 37 17.99 -21.44 -58.48
CA LEU A 37 17.10 -21.89 -57.42
C LEU A 37 17.88 -22.29 -56.15
N LEU A 38 19.03 -22.96 -56.33
CA LEU A 38 19.92 -23.29 -55.22
C LEU A 38 20.51 -22.03 -54.56
N SER A 39 20.90 -21.02 -55.35
CA SER A 39 21.45 -19.77 -54.82
C SER A 39 20.41 -18.99 -54.01
N GLU A 40 19.18 -18.88 -54.51
CA GLU A 40 18.07 -18.23 -53.78
C GLU A 40 17.74 -18.97 -52.48
N LEU A 41 17.72 -20.32 -52.49
CA LEU A 41 17.53 -21.11 -51.27
C LEU A 41 18.68 -20.91 -50.26
N THR A 42 19.92 -20.79 -50.75
CA THR A 42 21.05 -20.50 -49.85
C THR A 42 20.97 -19.10 -49.27
N ALA A 43 20.56 -18.10 -50.06
CA ALA A 43 20.33 -16.73 -49.60
C ALA A 43 19.23 -16.68 -48.53
N LEU A 44 18.07 -17.29 -48.80
CA LEU A 44 16.96 -17.39 -47.85
C LEU A 44 17.39 -18.11 -46.55
N LYS A 45 18.18 -19.19 -46.65
CA LYS A 45 18.75 -19.87 -45.47
C LYS A 45 19.62 -18.94 -44.64
N THR A 46 20.45 -18.11 -45.28
CA THR A 46 21.28 -17.14 -44.55
C THR A 46 20.45 -16.03 -43.91
N GLU A 47 19.39 -15.58 -44.57
CA GLU A 47 18.46 -14.57 -44.06
C GLU A 47 17.70 -15.11 -42.85
N VAL A 48 17.07 -16.29 -42.96
CA VAL A 48 16.38 -16.96 -41.84
C VAL A 48 17.32 -17.17 -40.65
N LYS A 49 18.58 -17.56 -40.90
CA LYS A 49 19.58 -17.71 -39.84
C LYS A 49 19.91 -16.37 -39.17
N THR A 50 19.92 -15.28 -39.93
CA THR A 50 20.20 -13.93 -39.43
C THR A 50 19.02 -13.40 -38.63
N GLU A 51 17.79 -13.53 -39.14
CA GLU A 51 16.56 -13.19 -38.42
C GLU A 51 16.41 -13.99 -37.13
N SER A 52 16.70 -15.30 -37.16
CA SER A 52 16.66 -16.15 -35.96
C SER A 52 17.62 -15.66 -34.87
N ARG A 53 18.81 -15.18 -35.27
CA ARG A 53 19.78 -14.60 -34.34
C ARG A 53 19.31 -13.25 -33.80
N GLN A 54 18.72 -12.41 -34.64
CA GLN A 54 18.15 -11.13 -34.23
C GLN A 54 17.00 -11.34 -33.24
N PHE A 55 16.08 -12.28 -33.53
CA PHE A 55 14.97 -12.63 -32.64
C PHE A 55 15.47 -13.17 -31.29
N LYS A 56 16.52 -13.99 -31.30
CA LYS A 56 17.14 -14.44 -30.05
C LYS A 56 17.70 -13.27 -29.24
N ASN A 57 18.43 -12.35 -29.87
CA ASN A 57 19.00 -11.19 -29.20
C ASN A 57 17.92 -10.27 -28.59
N THR A 58 16.78 -10.08 -29.29
CA THR A 58 15.67 -9.29 -28.75
C THR A 58 15.01 -9.99 -27.57
N LEU A 59 14.83 -11.32 -27.64
CA LEU A 59 14.29 -12.11 -26.53
C LEU A 59 15.20 -12.07 -25.30
N ASP A 60 16.52 -12.18 -25.49
CA ASP A 60 17.50 -12.06 -24.41
C ASP A 60 17.47 -10.66 -23.77
N THR A 61 17.34 -9.61 -24.59
CA THR A 61 17.20 -8.22 -24.11
C THR A 61 15.92 -8.01 -23.31
N LEU A 62 14.79 -8.53 -23.80
CA LEU A 62 13.50 -8.46 -23.10
C LEU A 62 13.53 -9.23 -21.77
N SER A 63 14.18 -10.40 -21.76
CA SER A 63 14.35 -11.20 -20.55
C SER A 63 15.16 -10.47 -19.49
N SER A 64 16.24 -9.81 -19.89
CA SER A 64 17.06 -8.97 -19.01
C SER A 64 16.26 -7.77 -18.47
N ALA A 65 15.53 -7.07 -19.34
CA ALA A 65 14.69 -5.95 -18.93
C ALA A 65 13.60 -6.38 -17.93
N LEU A 66 12.94 -7.52 -18.18
CA LEU A 66 11.95 -8.08 -17.27
C LEU A 66 12.56 -8.43 -15.90
N ALA A 67 13.74 -9.03 -15.89
CA ALA A 67 14.46 -9.35 -14.66
C ALA A 67 14.79 -8.08 -13.85
N SER A 68 15.24 -7.01 -14.53
CA SER A 68 15.47 -5.70 -13.89
C SER A 68 14.19 -5.14 -13.28
N VAL A 69 13.09 -5.09 -14.05
CA VAL A 69 11.79 -4.59 -13.56
C VAL A 69 11.28 -5.41 -12.38
N GLN A 70 11.45 -6.73 -12.39
CA GLN A 70 11.08 -7.59 -11.26
C GLN A 70 11.91 -7.29 -10.01
N ASN A 71 13.21 -7.06 -10.17
CA ASN A 71 14.09 -6.71 -9.07
C ASN A 71 13.74 -5.32 -8.49
N ASP A 72 13.51 -4.33 -9.35
CA ASP A 72 13.13 -2.97 -8.95
C ASP A 72 11.78 -2.98 -8.24
N LYS A 73 10.79 -3.73 -8.76
CA LYS A 73 9.50 -3.93 -8.10
C LYS A 73 9.67 -4.52 -6.70
N LYS A 74 10.54 -5.53 -6.54
CA LYS A 74 10.81 -6.14 -5.25
C LYS A 74 11.45 -5.14 -4.28
N SER A 75 12.43 -4.37 -4.74
CA SER A 75 13.08 -3.32 -3.96
C SER A 75 12.07 -2.26 -3.50
N LEU A 76 11.31 -1.69 -4.44
CA LEU A 76 10.27 -0.70 -4.17
C LEU A 76 9.19 -1.23 -3.22
N SER A 77 8.77 -2.49 -3.36
CA SER A 77 7.79 -3.08 -2.45
C SER A 77 8.31 -3.18 -1.02
N THR A 78 9.61 -3.45 -0.87
CA THR A 78 10.26 -3.55 0.45
C THR A 78 10.39 -2.16 1.07
N GLU A 79 10.82 -1.16 0.29
CA GLU A 79 10.92 0.21 0.75
C GLU A 79 9.56 0.80 1.13
N LEU A 80 8.52 0.52 0.32
CA LEU A 80 7.16 0.94 0.62
C LEU A 80 6.65 0.33 1.94
N ALA A 81 6.92 -0.96 2.18
CA ALA A 81 6.54 -1.62 3.42
C ALA A 81 7.24 -0.97 4.64
N LEU A 82 8.55 -0.74 4.55
CA LEU A 82 9.33 -0.09 5.60
C LEU A 82 8.87 1.36 5.87
N SER A 83 8.58 2.12 4.81
CA SER A 83 8.07 3.48 4.92
C SER A 83 6.68 3.53 5.57
N SER A 84 5.79 2.63 5.16
CA SER A 84 4.45 2.52 5.74
C SER A 84 4.50 2.17 7.22
N GLU A 85 5.36 1.23 7.62
CA GLU A 85 5.55 0.86 9.02
C GLU A 85 6.07 2.05 9.84
N ARG A 86 7.06 2.77 9.32
CA ARG A 86 7.58 3.98 9.97
C ARG A 86 6.52 5.06 10.15
N LEU A 87 5.66 5.28 9.15
CA LEU A 87 4.58 6.27 9.25
C LEU A 87 3.56 5.88 10.33
N VAL A 88 3.20 4.60 10.43
CA VAL A 88 2.31 4.11 11.49
C VAL A 88 2.95 4.31 12.87
N GLN A 89 4.22 3.94 13.03
CA GLN A 89 4.95 4.15 14.29
C GLN A 89 5.03 5.63 14.66
N GLN A 90 5.37 6.50 13.71
CA GLN A 90 5.41 7.95 13.91
C GLN A 90 4.05 8.52 14.30
N GLN A 91 2.96 8.03 13.68
CA GLN A 91 1.61 8.46 14.02
C GLN A 91 1.23 8.05 15.45
N VAL A 92 1.57 6.83 15.86
CA VAL A 92 1.34 6.33 17.22
C VAL A 92 2.12 7.17 18.23
N GLU A 93 3.41 7.41 18.00
CA GLU A 93 4.25 8.21 18.91
C GLU A 93 3.81 9.68 19.00
N MET A 94 3.42 10.27 17.86
CA MET A 94 2.88 11.64 17.84
C MET A 94 1.56 11.73 18.59
N MET A 95 0.66 10.77 18.40
CA MET A 95 -0.60 10.69 19.14
C MET A 95 -0.34 10.52 20.63
N ARG A 96 0.58 9.63 21.01
CA ARG A 96 0.97 9.40 22.40
C ARG A 96 1.48 10.68 23.04
N THR A 97 2.40 11.38 22.37
CA THR A 97 2.94 12.65 22.85
C THR A 97 1.83 13.68 23.03
N MET A 98 0.96 13.86 22.03
CA MET A 98 -0.17 14.79 22.12
C MET A 98 -1.13 14.44 23.27
N LEU A 99 -1.44 13.17 23.49
CA LEU A 99 -2.31 12.74 24.58
C LEU A 99 -1.70 13.00 25.95
N LEU A 100 -0.38 12.84 26.11
CA LEU A 100 0.32 13.17 27.36
C LEU A 100 0.22 14.67 27.67
N GLU A 101 0.43 15.54 26.68
CA GLU A 101 0.24 16.98 26.85
C GLU A 101 -1.21 17.34 27.21
N PHE A 102 -2.19 16.61 26.68
CA PHE A 102 -3.60 16.80 27.06
C PHE A 102 -3.89 16.35 28.50
N VAL A 103 -3.22 15.32 29.01
CA VAL A 103 -3.32 14.94 30.43
C VAL A 103 -2.78 16.05 31.32
N ASP A 104 -1.64 16.66 30.94
CA ASP A 104 -1.09 17.81 31.68
C ASP A 104 -2.08 19.00 31.74
N ILE A 105 -2.76 19.28 30.63
CA ILE A 105 -3.80 20.32 30.58
C ILE A 105 -5.01 19.94 31.45
N TYR A 106 -5.44 18.67 31.41
CA TYR A 106 -6.53 18.17 32.26
C TYR A 106 -6.22 18.37 33.73
N ASP A 107 -5.03 18.00 34.20
CA ASP A 107 -4.62 18.14 35.59
C ASP A 107 -4.60 19.59 36.06
N SER A 108 -4.09 20.49 35.22
CA SER A 108 -4.09 21.92 35.51
C SER A 108 -5.52 22.45 35.66
N LEU A 109 -6.44 22.05 34.77
CA LEU A 109 -7.85 22.43 34.84
C LEU A 109 -8.57 21.80 36.04
N ALA A 110 -8.27 20.54 36.39
CA ALA A 110 -8.81 19.87 37.55
C ALA A 110 -8.37 20.57 38.85
N THR A 111 -7.08 20.90 38.95
CA THR A 111 -6.52 21.67 40.07
C THR A 111 -7.19 23.05 40.17
N ALA A 112 -7.38 23.75 39.05
CA ALA A 112 -8.07 25.04 39.03
C ALA A 112 -9.53 24.92 39.48
N ARG A 113 -10.22 23.83 39.13
CA ARG A 113 -11.57 23.54 39.62
C ARG A 113 -11.58 23.34 41.14
N ASP A 114 -10.62 22.62 41.70
CA ASP A 114 -10.56 22.35 43.15
C ASP A 114 -10.35 23.64 43.94
N ILE A 115 -9.47 24.53 43.45
CA ILE A 115 -9.30 25.88 44.01
C ILE A 115 -10.62 26.67 43.94
N LEU A 116 -11.30 26.63 42.79
CA LEU A 116 -12.57 27.33 42.61
C LEU A 116 -13.65 26.76 43.53
N GLN A 117 -13.74 25.44 43.70
CA GLN A 117 -14.73 24.79 44.55
C GLN A 117 -14.66 25.33 45.99
N ASN A 118 -13.45 25.56 46.49
CA ASN A 118 -13.18 26.11 47.81
C ASN A 118 -13.28 27.65 47.88
N TYR A 119 -13.40 28.34 46.75
CA TYR A 119 -13.53 29.78 46.72
C TYR A 119 -14.88 30.26 47.27
N GLN A 120 -14.81 31.16 48.25
CA GLN A 120 -15.96 31.90 48.78
C GLN A 120 -15.82 33.38 48.41
N PRO A 121 -16.78 33.95 47.66
CA PRO A 121 -16.77 35.37 47.32
C PRO A 121 -17.16 36.18 48.56
N VAL A 122 -16.27 36.46 49.50
CA VAL A 122 -16.55 37.40 50.60
C VAL A 122 -15.74 38.67 50.41
N ASN A 123 -16.39 39.82 50.55
CA ASN A 123 -15.69 41.10 50.49
C ASN A 123 -14.97 41.30 51.82
N ALA A 124 -13.67 41.58 51.81
CA ALA A 124 -12.88 41.78 53.04
C ALA A 124 -13.46 42.85 53.99
N LEU A 125 -14.26 43.78 53.45
CA LEU A 125 -14.95 44.85 54.19
C LEU A 125 -16.40 44.53 54.56
N PHE A 126 -17.02 43.49 54.01
CA PHE A 126 -18.44 43.15 54.25
C PHE A 126 -18.61 41.64 54.49
N LYS A 127 -19.19 41.27 55.63
CA LYS A 127 -19.44 39.87 56.04
C LYS A 127 -20.42 39.08 55.14
N LYS A 128 -20.92 39.64 54.04
CA LYS A 128 -21.88 38.99 53.14
C LYS A 128 -21.53 39.24 51.67
N SER A 129 -21.50 38.16 50.91
CA SER A 129 -21.37 38.19 49.45
C SER A 129 -22.61 38.78 48.79
N ARG A 130 -22.46 39.44 47.64
CA ARG A 130 -23.62 39.83 46.82
C ARG A 130 -24.20 38.58 46.16
N LYS A 131 -25.52 38.41 46.19
CA LYS A 131 -26.21 37.24 45.59
C LYS A 131 -25.83 37.00 44.12
N LYS A 132 -25.59 38.07 43.35
CA LYS A 132 -25.16 38.00 41.95
C LYS A 132 -23.77 37.36 41.79
N ASP A 133 -22.85 37.66 42.70
CA ASP A 133 -21.48 37.16 42.67
C ASP A 133 -21.45 35.67 43.05
N VAL A 134 -22.23 35.29 44.08
CA VAL A 134 -22.44 33.88 44.45
C VAL A 134 -23.00 33.09 43.27
N HIS A 135 -24.07 33.59 42.66
CA HIS A 135 -24.70 32.92 41.52
C HIS A 135 -23.76 32.82 40.32
N PHE A 136 -22.98 33.86 40.00
CA PHE A 136 -21.99 33.80 38.94
C PHE A 136 -20.95 32.71 39.19
N ILE A 137 -20.41 32.64 40.41
CA ILE A 137 -19.42 31.63 40.79
C ILE A 137 -20.01 30.22 40.72
N GLU A 138 -21.25 30.02 41.16
CA GLU A 138 -21.95 28.72 41.02
C GLU A 138 -22.07 28.31 39.56
N ARG A 139 -22.54 29.20 38.69
CA ARG A 139 -22.69 28.91 37.25
C ARG A 139 -21.35 28.66 36.57
N PHE A 140 -20.29 29.35 37.01
CA PHE A 140 -18.94 29.13 36.52
C PHE A 140 -18.38 27.76 36.97
N LYS A 141 -18.62 27.35 38.22
CA LYS A 141 -18.30 26.00 38.74
C LYS A 141 -18.99 24.92 37.92
N GLU A 142 -20.29 25.09 37.63
CA GLU A 142 -21.06 24.18 36.78
C GLU A 142 -20.46 24.07 35.37
N GLY A 143 -20.14 25.21 34.75
CA GLY A 143 -19.52 25.25 33.43
C GLY A 143 -18.17 24.53 33.37
N GLN A 144 -17.29 24.77 34.35
CA GLN A 144 -16.01 24.05 34.44
C GLN A 144 -16.20 22.54 34.63
N ALA A 145 -17.13 22.12 35.49
CA ALA A 145 -17.41 20.71 35.70
C ALA A 145 -17.90 20.02 34.41
N MET A 146 -18.75 20.70 33.62
CA MET A 146 -19.19 20.19 32.31
C MET A 146 -18.04 20.11 31.31
N ALA A 147 -17.13 21.09 31.30
CA ALA A 147 -15.97 21.10 30.41
C ALA A 147 -15.00 19.96 30.73
N LEU A 148 -14.66 19.77 32.01
CA LEU A 148 -13.80 18.66 32.46
C LEU A 148 -14.41 17.30 32.13
N LYS A 149 -15.71 17.12 32.36
CA LYS A 149 -16.40 15.88 31.99
C LYS A 149 -16.32 15.59 30.48
N ARG A 150 -16.43 16.62 29.63
CA ARG A 150 -16.26 16.45 28.18
C ARG A 150 -14.82 16.10 27.81
N PHE A 151 -13.85 16.69 28.52
CA PHE A 151 -12.44 16.39 28.33
C PHE A 151 -12.13 14.93 28.69
N GLU A 152 -12.64 14.44 29.83
CA GLU A 152 -12.54 13.04 30.24
C GLU A 152 -13.15 12.09 29.21
N GLN A 153 -14.33 12.44 28.66
CA GLN A 153 -14.96 11.66 27.59
C GLN A 153 -14.09 11.59 26.34
N LEU A 154 -13.41 12.68 25.98
CA LEU A 154 -12.49 12.71 24.84
C LEU A 154 -11.27 11.82 25.10
N LEU A 155 -10.63 11.92 26.26
CA LEU A 155 -9.53 11.03 26.64
C LEU A 155 -9.94 9.55 26.61
N GLN A 156 -11.15 9.24 27.12
CA GLN A 156 -11.70 7.88 27.10
C GLN A 156 -11.91 7.32 25.69
N GLN A 157 -12.25 8.16 24.70
CA GLN A 157 -12.37 7.73 23.29
C GLN A 157 -11.02 7.23 22.75
N TYR A 158 -9.91 7.80 23.22
CA TYR A 158 -8.55 7.35 22.91
C TYR A 158 -8.05 6.27 23.89
N GLN A 159 -8.93 5.68 24.69
CA GLN A 159 -8.61 4.66 25.70
C GLN A 159 -7.66 5.13 26.81
N VAL A 160 -7.50 6.44 26.97
CA VAL A 160 -6.80 7.03 28.11
C VAL A 160 -7.75 7.01 29.31
N ARG A 161 -7.33 6.35 30.39
CA ARG A 161 -8.14 6.16 31.60
C ARG A 161 -7.28 6.40 32.85
N PRO A 162 -7.87 6.96 33.92
CA PRO A 162 -7.17 7.13 35.18
C PRO A 162 -6.78 5.78 35.77
N ILE A 163 -5.65 5.76 36.48
CA ILE A 163 -5.12 4.57 37.12
C ILE A 163 -5.68 4.52 38.54
N ASP A 164 -6.51 3.52 38.80
CA ASP A 164 -7.05 3.29 40.14
C ASP A 164 -5.94 2.72 41.05
N CYS A 165 -5.28 3.61 41.82
CA CYS A 165 -4.06 3.34 42.56
C CYS A 165 -4.22 3.33 44.09
N VAL A 166 -5.03 4.23 44.66
CA VAL A 166 -5.17 4.38 46.12
C VAL A 166 -5.69 3.11 46.77
N GLY A 167 -5.05 2.68 47.86
CA GLY A 167 -5.38 1.45 48.58
C GLY A 167 -4.90 0.17 47.90
N LYS A 168 -4.13 0.26 46.81
CA LYS A 168 -3.52 -0.89 46.13
C LYS A 168 -2.01 -0.91 46.32
N LEU A 169 -1.40 -2.04 46.01
CA LEU A 169 0.05 -2.18 45.98
C LEU A 169 0.64 -1.27 44.89
N LEU A 170 1.71 -0.55 45.23
CA LEU A 170 2.46 0.28 44.30
C LEU A 170 3.00 -0.56 43.13
N ASP A 171 2.64 -0.20 41.91
CA ASP A 171 3.20 -0.76 40.68
C ASP A 171 4.20 0.22 40.04
N PRO A 172 5.52 -0.03 40.08
CA PRO A 172 6.53 0.88 39.55
C PRO A 172 6.49 1.03 38.02
N VAL A 173 5.75 0.19 37.30
CA VAL A 173 5.56 0.31 35.85
C VAL A 173 4.57 1.43 35.51
N THR A 174 3.58 1.65 36.38
CA THR A 174 2.45 2.55 36.13
C THR A 174 2.35 3.71 37.13
N MET A 175 3.11 3.66 38.22
CA MET A 175 3.06 4.60 39.33
C MET A 175 4.45 5.07 39.72
N SER A 176 4.54 6.27 40.28
CA SER A 176 5.77 6.83 40.84
C SER A 176 5.55 7.19 42.31
N ALA A 177 6.33 6.58 43.21
CA ALA A 177 6.30 6.93 44.62
C ALA A 177 7.13 8.21 44.84
N VAL A 178 6.44 9.28 45.21
CA VAL A 178 7.03 10.61 45.43
C VAL A 178 7.20 10.95 46.91
N GLU A 179 6.38 10.34 47.77
CA GLU A 179 6.43 10.52 49.22
C GLU A 179 6.08 9.21 49.94
N THR A 180 6.54 9.05 51.17
CA THR A 180 6.22 7.91 52.05
C THR A 180 5.50 8.40 53.29
N GLY A 181 4.31 7.85 53.57
CA GLY A 181 3.57 8.07 54.80
C GLY A 181 3.50 6.83 55.69
N GLN A 182 2.95 6.98 56.89
CA GLN A 182 2.65 5.86 57.78
C GLN A 182 1.15 5.80 58.05
N ASP A 183 0.56 4.63 57.83
CA ASP A 183 -0.80 4.30 58.29
C ASP A 183 -0.73 2.94 59.00
N LEU A 184 -1.16 2.90 60.26
CA LEU A 184 -1.12 1.69 61.09
C LEU A 184 -2.12 0.61 60.64
N GLN A 185 -3.06 0.96 59.76
CA GLN A 185 -4.10 0.06 59.25
C GLN A 185 -3.73 -0.60 57.91
N LEU A 186 -2.66 -0.14 57.24
CA LEU A 186 -2.30 -0.58 55.90
C LEU A 186 -0.94 -1.29 55.89
N GLU A 187 -0.80 -2.27 55.00
CA GLU A 187 0.46 -2.97 54.79
C GLU A 187 1.50 -2.07 54.08
N ASN A 188 2.78 -2.41 54.23
CA ASN A 188 3.85 -1.69 53.55
C ASN A 188 3.73 -1.81 52.03
N GLY A 189 3.93 -0.70 51.32
CA GLY A 189 3.88 -0.64 49.86
C GLY A 189 2.48 -0.38 49.29
N ILE A 190 1.48 -0.13 50.15
CA ILE A 190 0.16 0.33 49.72
C ILE A 190 0.19 1.84 49.43
N VAL A 191 -0.39 2.24 48.31
CA VAL A 191 -0.55 3.65 47.92
C VAL A 191 -1.57 4.33 48.85
N LEU A 192 -1.12 5.37 49.55
CA LEU A 192 -1.95 6.10 50.52
C LEU A 192 -2.81 7.18 49.87
N GLU A 193 -2.23 7.92 48.93
CA GLU A 193 -2.89 9.04 48.26
C GLU A 193 -2.36 9.21 46.83
N GLU A 194 -3.20 9.81 45.99
CA GLU A 194 -2.88 10.18 44.61
C GLU A 194 -2.66 11.69 44.56
N LEU A 195 -1.45 12.13 44.22
CA LEU A 195 -1.14 13.56 44.07
C LEU A 195 -1.49 14.11 42.68
N ARG A 196 -1.59 13.24 41.68
CA ARG A 196 -1.81 13.58 40.27
C ARG A 196 -2.55 12.44 39.56
N LYS A 197 -3.56 12.79 38.74
CA LYS A 197 -4.47 11.86 38.07
C LYS A 197 -4.07 11.50 36.65
#